data_AF-A0A158I1Q4-F1
#
_entry.id   AF-A0A158I1Q4-F1
#
_cell.length_a   1.000
_cell.length_b   1.000
_cell.length_c   1.000
_cell.angle_alpha   90.00
_cell.angle_beta   90.00
_cell.angle_gamma   90.00
#
_symmetry.space_group_name_H-M   'P 1'
#
loop_
_entity.id
_entity.type
_entity.pdbx_description
1 polymer ?
#
loop_
_entity_poly.entity_id
_entity_poly.type
_entity_poly.pdbx_seq_one_letter_code
_entity_poly.pdbx_strand_id
1 'polypeptide(L)' 'MYLHAGSRLPVGRAGEAHDIAQTYVYLMNNEFVTGQTVVIDGGGVLV' A
#
# COMPACT_ATOMS: atom_id res chain seq x y z
N MET A 1 -6.38 -1.84 18.54
CA MET A 1 -5.04 -1.22 18.54
C MET A 1 -4.74 -0.49 17.23
N TYR A 2 -4.98 -1.06 16.04
CA TYR A 2 -4.68 -0.41 14.74
C TYR A 2 -5.69 0.66 14.26
N LEU A 3 -6.92 0.67 14.79
CA LEU A 3 -7.96 1.63 14.35
C LEU A 3 -7.55 3.10 14.52
N HIS A 4 -6.85 3.44 15.62
CA HIS A 4 -6.36 4.80 15.83
C HIS A 4 -5.23 5.18 14.87
N ALA A 5 -4.35 4.24 14.51
CA ALA A 5 -3.28 4.49 13.55
C ALA A 5 -3.86 4.78 12.16
N GLY A 6 -4.87 4.00 11.73
CA GLY A 6 -5.52 4.18 10.42
C GLY A 6 -6.18 5.55 10.25
N SER A 7 -6.81 6.08 11.30
CA SER A 7 -7.52 7.37 11.23
C SER A 7 -6.63 8.59 10.92
N ARG A 8 -5.30 8.45 11.11
CA ARG A 8 -4.32 9.51 10.82
C ARG A 8 -3.72 9.41 9.42
N LEU A 9 -3.89 8.26 8.76
CA LEU A 9 -3.43 8.07 7.39
C LEU A 9 -4.33 8.86 6.43
N PRO A 10 -3.81 9.38 5.31
CA PRO A 10 -4.62 9.99 4.26
C PRO A 10 -5.79 9.11 3.78
N VAL A 11 -5.61 7.79 3.74
CA VAL A 11 -6.67 6.83 3.38
C VAL A 11 -7.69 6.61 4.52
N GLY A 12 -7.42 7.07 5.73
CA GLY A 12 -8.36 7.12 6.85
C GLY A 12 -8.69 5.77 7.50
N ARG A 13 -8.01 4.69 7.11
CA ARG A 13 -8.19 3.34 7.68
C ARG A 13 -6.89 2.55 7.69
N ALA A 14 -6.86 1.49 8.48
CA ALA A 14 -5.80 0.50 8.38
C ALA A 14 -5.90 -0.26 7.04
N GLY A 15 -4.74 -0.64 6.51
CA GLY A 15 -4.65 -1.49 5.34
C GLY A 15 -5.02 -2.94 5.66
N GLU A 16 -5.57 -3.61 4.67
CA GLU A 16 -5.94 -5.02 4.67
C GLU A 16 -5.11 -5.77 3.62
N ALA A 17 -5.09 -7.11 3.69
CA ALA A 17 -4.29 -7.92 2.76
C ALA A 17 -4.64 -7.67 1.28
N HIS A 18 -5.88 -7.31 0.97
CA HIS A 18 -6.30 -7.03 -0.40
C HIS A 18 -5.70 -5.73 -0.96
N ASP A 19 -5.33 -4.77 -0.11
CA ASP A 19 -4.78 -3.48 -0.53
C ASP A 19 -3.41 -3.64 -1.21
N ILE A 20 -2.59 -4.59 -0.76
CA ILE A 20 -1.29 -4.92 -1.39
C ILE A 20 -1.40 -5.94 -2.52
N ALA A 21 -2.41 -6.82 -2.48
CA ALA A 21 -2.55 -7.92 -3.43
C ALA A 21 -2.65 -7.43 -4.89
N GLN A 22 -3.35 -6.31 -5.14
CA GLN A 22 -3.45 -5.76 -6.49
C GLN A 22 -2.10 -5.30 -7.04
N THR A 23 -1.29 -4.63 -6.22
CA THR A 23 0.06 -4.19 -6.63
C THR A 23 0.98 -5.38 -6.89
N TYR A 24 0.87 -6.45 -6.09
CA TYR A 24 1.61 -7.69 -6.34
C TYR A 24 1.27 -8.28 -7.72
N VAL A 25 -0.01 -8.39 -8.06
CA VAL A 25 -0.45 -8.88 -9.39
C VAL A 25 0.00 -7.95 -10.52
N TYR A 26 -0.06 -6.64 -10.32
CA TYR A 26 0.46 -5.66 -11.28
C TYR A 26 1.95 -5.88 -11.56
N LEU A 27 2.78 -6.05 -10.52
CA LEU A 27 4.22 -6.25 -10.66
C LEU A 27 4.55 -7.61 -11.30
N MET A 28 3.84 -8.68 -10.92
CA MET A 28 4.02 -10.00 -11.53
C MET A 28 3.74 -10.00 -13.04
N ASN A 29 2.78 -9.20 -13.49
CA ASN A 29 2.33 -9.19 -14.88
C ASN A 29 3.08 -8.19 -15.76
N ASN A 30 4.05 -7.43 -15.23
CA ASN A 30 4.76 -6.40 -15.98
C ASN A 30 6.25 -6.75 -16.13
N GLU A 31 6.57 -7.42 -17.24
CA GLU A 31 7.92 -7.94 -17.52
C GLU A 31 9.00 -6.87 -17.70
N PHE A 32 8.63 -5.62 -17.97
CA PHE A 32 9.59 -4.54 -18.22
C PHE A 32 9.85 -3.65 -16.98
N VAL A 33 9.16 -3.89 -15.88
CA VAL A 33 9.35 -3.15 -14.62
C VAL A 33 10.40 -3.84 -13.77
N THR A 34 11.46 -3.11 -13.40
CA THR A 34 12.53 -3.61 -12.52
C THR A 34 13.13 -2.48 -11.67
N GLY A 35 13.69 -2.82 -10.52
CA GLY A 35 14.37 -1.88 -9.62
C GLY A 35 13.47 -0.82 -8.97
N GLN A 36 12.14 -0.95 -9.07
CA GLN A 36 11.18 0.00 -8.51
C GLN A 36 10.65 -0.45 -7.15
N THR A 37 10.37 0.52 -6.28
CA THR A 37 9.63 0.30 -5.03
C THR A 37 8.29 1.01 -5.13
N VAL A 38 7.21 0.29 -4.86
CA VAL A 38 5.86 0.86 -4.74
C VAL A 38 5.48 0.83 -3.26
N VAL A 39 5.10 1.98 -2.70
CA VAL A 39 4.71 2.10 -1.29
C VAL A 39 3.18 2.02 -1.18
N ILE A 40 2.69 1.07 -0.40
CA ILE A 40 1.27 0.77 -0.20
C ILE A 40 0.97 0.82 1.30
N ASP A 41 0.88 2.03 1.86
CA ASP A 41 0.79 2.26 3.30
C ASP A 41 -0.35 3.22 3.71
N GLY A 42 -1.28 3.50 2.79
CA GLY A 42 -2.36 4.44 3.01
C GLY A 42 -1.92 5.91 3.11
N GLY A 43 -0.67 6.22 2.73
CA GLY A 43 -0.06 7.55 2.80
C GLY A 43 0.76 7.80 4.07
N GLY A 44 1.12 6.75 4.81
CA GLY A 44 1.88 6.85 6.06
C GLY A 44 3.26 7.50 5.93
N VAL A 45 3.96 7.29 4.81
CA VAL A 45 5.24 7.94 4.51
C VAL A 45 5.11 9.47 4.37
N LEU A 46 3.91 9.98 4.12
CA LEU A 46 3.69 11.41 3.86
C LEU A 46 3.28 12.21 5.10
N VAL A 47 3.01 11.57 6.25
CA VAL A 47 2.41 12.20 7.45
C VAL A 47 3.04 11.77 8.78
#